data_AF-A0A1B6LN20-F1
#
_entry.id   AF-A0A1B6LN20-F1
#
_cell.length_a   1.000
_cell.length_b   1.000
_cell.length_c   1.000
_cell.angle_alpha   90.00
_cell.angle_beta   90.00
_cell.angle_gamma   90.00
#
_symmetry.space_group_name_H-M   'P 1'
#
loop_
_entity.id
_entity.type
_entity.pdbx_description
1 polymer ?
#
loop_
_entity_poly.entity_id
_entity_poly.type
_entity_poly.pdbx_seq_one_letter_code
_entity_poly.pdbx_strand_id
1 'polypeptide(L)'
;MDLVSLIAMANRQNPYTVTLMAPEDFFDFKSAAENTLDTKKLEISKVHWIQVSKGNVKVKTRRTLNEMEAWKECNVLKKNVEMGQIKDKLFNLSCKNRL
;
A
#
# COMPACT_ATOMS: atom_id res chain seq x y z
N MET A 1 36.05 -1.08 -13.74
CA MET A 1 34.74 -0.56 -14.19
C MET A 1 33.71 -1.18 -13.27
N ASP A 2 33.05 -0.39 -12.42
CA ASP A 2 32.03 -0.90 -11.50
C ASP A 2 30.70 -1.18 -12.24
N LEU A 3 29.81 -1.93 -11.59
CA LEU A 3 28.52 -2.35 -12.16
C LEU A 3 27.63 -1.15 -12.52
N VAL A 4 27.69 -0.08 -11.73
CA VAL A 4 26.89 1.14 -11.93
C VAL A 4 27.30 1.83 -13.23
N SER A 5 28.61 1.97 -13.43
CA SER A 5 29.22 2.54 -14.63
C SER A 5 28.92 1.69 -15.86
N LEU A 6 28.94 0.36 -15.72
CA LEU A 6 28.62 -0.57 -16.81
C LEU A 6 27.15 -0.47 -17.23
N ILE A 7 26.23 -0.35 -16.27
CA ILE A 7 24.81 -0.15 -16.54
C ILE A 7 24.55 1.23 -17.14
N ALA A 8 25.12 2.29 -16.57
CA ALA A 8 24.97 3.66 -17.06
C ALA A 8 25.43 3.80 -18.52
N MET A 9 26.54 3.15 -18.87
CA MET A 9 27.14 3.18 -20.21
C MET A 9 26.64 2.09 -21.17
N ALA A 10 25.68 1.26 -20.77
CA ALA A 10 25.14 0.19 -21.61
C ALA A 10 24.52 0.74 -22.91
N ASN A 11 24.02 1.98 -22.89
CA ASN A 11 23.62 2.72 -24.08
C ASN A 11 24.64 3.85 -24.35
N ARG A 12 25.40 3.70 -25.44
CA ARG A 12 26.46 4.65 -25.83
C ARG A 12 25.95 5.97 -26.41
N GLN A 13 24.73 5.98 -26.96
CA GLN A 13 24.14 7.21 -27.52
C GLN A 13 23.38 8.00 -26.45
N ASN A 14 22.66 7.30 -25.56
CA ASN A 14 21.89 7.90 -24.46
C ASN A 14 22.14 7.12 -23.16
N PRO A 15 23.18 7.47 -22.39
CA PRO A 15 23.50 6.80 -21.14
C PRO A 15 22.31 6.78 -20.16
N TYR A 16 22.14 5.67 -19.45
CA TYR A 16 21.10 5.56 -18.43
C TYR A 16 21.49 6.34 -17.18
N THR A 17 20.50 6.99 -16.55
CA THR A 17 20.66 7.52 -15.20
C THR A 17 20.47 6.39 -14.21
N VAL A 18 21.53 6.03 -13.49
CA VAL A 18 21.48 5.00 -12.45
C VAL A 18 21.37 5.67 -11.09
N THR A 19 20.32 5.35 -10.35
CA THR A 19 20.17 5.75 -8.95
C THR A 19 20.37 4.53 -8.07
N LEU A 20 21.39 4.59 -7.21
CA LEU A 20 21.55 3.59 -6.16
C LEU A 20 20.50 3.85 -5.08
N MET A 21 19.63 2.87 -4.87
CA MET A 21 18.62 2.93 -3.81
C MET A 21 19.08 2.07 -2.64
N ALA A 22 19.00 2.61 -1.44
CA ALA A 22 19.17 1.89 -0.19
C ALA A 22 17.79 1.51 0.39
N PRO A 23 17.70 0.54 1.32
CA PRO A 23 16.43 0.15 1.94
C PRO A 23 15.63 1.33 2.52
N GLU A 24 16.32 2.33 3.07
CA GLU A 24 15.76 3.57 3.61
C GLU A 24 15.12 4.49 2.56
N ASP A 25 15.41 4.31 1.27
CA ASP A 25 14.75 5.02 0.18
C ASP A 25 13.36 4.45 -0.13
N PHE A 26 13.02 3.28 0.42
CA PHE A 26 11.73 2.63 0.24
C PHE A 26 10.83 2.84 1.45
N PHE A 27 9.56 3.12 1.19
CA PHE A 27 8.57 3.18 2.26
C PHE A 27 8.21 1.77 2.74
N ASP A 28 8.31 1.55 4.05
CA ASP A 28 7.94 0.28 4.68
C ASP A 28 6.40 0.18 4.88
N PHE A 29 5.73 -0.27 3.83
CA PHE A 29 4.30 -0.56 3.85
C PHE A 29 3.94 -1.67 4.84
N LYS A 30 4.84 -2.61 5.10
CA LYS A 30 4.57 -3.75 5.98
C LYS A 30 4.43 -3.25 7.41
N SER A 31 5.43 -2.54 7.93
CA SER A 31 5.38 -1.95 9.27
C SER A 31 4.24 -0.95 9.40
N ALA A 32 3.96 -0.15 8.36
CA ALA A 32 2.83 0.77 8.38
C ALA A 32 1.49 0.03 8.50
N ALA A 33 1.26 -1.02 7.70
CA ALA A 33 0.05 -1.83 7.73
C ALA A 33 -0.09 -2.60 9.05
N GLU A 34 0.98 -3.24 9.52
CA GLU A 34 0.99 -3.97 10.80
C GLU A 34 0.67 -3.05 11.98
N ASN A 35 1.07 -1.78 11.95
CA ASN A 35 0.77 -0.85 13.04
C ASN A 35 -0.61 -0.20 12.96
N THR A 36 -1.26 -0.18 11.80
CA THR A 36 -2.49 0.59 11.58
C THR A 36 -3.72 -0.27 11.31
N LEU A 37 -3.54 -1.47 10.76
CA LEU A 37 -4.63 -2.33 10.28
C LEU A 37 -4.78 -3.62 11.10
N ASP A 38 -6.03 -4.04 11.30
CA ASP A 38 -6.42 -5.38 11.73
C ASP A 38 -7.33 -6.00 10.65
N THR A 39 -6.72 -6.81 9.79
CA THR A 39 -7.40 -7.46 8.67
C THR A 39 -7.89 -8.87 8.97
N LYS A 40 -7.70 -9.39 10.20
CA LYS A 40 -8.07 -10.78 10.53
C LYS A 40 -9.56 -11.05 10.33
N LYS A 41 -10.40 -10.06 10.64
CA LYS A 41 -11.87 -10.15 10.55
C LYS A 41 -12.42 -10.05 9.14
N LEU A 42 -11.61 -9.61 8.17
CA LEU A 42 -12.01 -9.58 6.76
C LEU A 42 -12.16 -10.98 6.17
N GLU A 43 -11.32 -11.93 6.61
CA GLU A 43 -11.24 -13.30 6.06
C GLU A 43 -11.20 -13.29 4.52
N ILE A 44 -10.25 -12.53 3.94
CA ILE A 44 -10.19 -12.19 2.51
C ILE A 44 -10.22 -13.44 1.60
N SER A 45 -9.65 -14.56 2.04
CA SER A 45 -9.66 -15.82 1.29
C SER A 45 -11.03 -16.50 1.21
N LYS A 46 -12.02 -16.06 2.01
CA LYS A 46 -13.37 -16.64 2.08
C LYS A 46 -14.45 -15.70 1.55
N VAL A 47 -14.12 -14.47 1.19
CA VAL A 47 -15.08 -13.48 0.68
C VAL A 47 -15.07 -13.47 -0.84
N HIS A 48 -16.23 -13.28 -1.44
CA HIS A 48 -16.36 -13.14 -2.90
C HIS A 48 -16.38 -11.68 -3.33
N TRP A 49 -16.85 -10.78 -2.45
CA TRP A 49 -16.93 -9.36 -2.73
C TRP A 49 -16.33 -8.53 -1.61
N ILE A 50 -15.60 -7.50 -2.00
CA ILE A 50 -15.05 -6.47 -1.11
C ILE A 50 -15.46 -5.12 -1.68
N GLN A 51 -16.07 -4.29 -0.83
CA GLN A 51 -16.41 -2.91 -1.17
C GLN A 51 -15.72 -1.97 -0.19
N VAL A 52 -14.95 -1.04 -0.75
CA VAL A 52 -14.30 0.05 -0.03
C VAL A 52 -14.88 1.36 -0.54
N SER A 53 -15.26 2.25 0.36
CA SER A 53 -15.83 3.56 0.00
C SER A 53 -14.89 4.67 0.45
N LYS A 54 -14.73 5.68 -0.40
CA LYS A 54 -13.92 6.87 -0.08
C LYS A 54 -14.44 7.52 1.21
N GLY A 55 -13.54 7.81 2.15
CA GLY A 55 -13.87 8.49 3.40
C GLY A 55 -14.48 7.59 4.49
N ASN A 56 -14.79 6.32 4.18
CA ASN A 56 -15.21 5.36 5.18
C ASN A 56 -14.05 4.43 5.54
N VAL A 57 -13.79 4.32 6.83
CA VAL A 57 -12.80 3.41 7.40
C VAL A 57 -13.22 1.94 7.25
N LYS A 58 -14.52 1.68 7.29
CA LYS A 58 -15.06 0.32 7.31
C LYS A 58 -15.05 -0.27 5.91
N VAL A 59 -14.62 -1.52 5.83
CA VAL A 59 -14.69 -2.33 4.62
C VAL A 59 -15.93 -3.20 4.68
N LYS A 60 -16.67 -3.28 3.58
CA LYS A 60 -17.84 -4.13 3.45
C LYS A 60 -17.47 -5.41 2.71
N THR A 61 -17.95 -6.55 3.19
CA THR A 61 -17.72 -7.84 2.55
C THR A 61 -19.01 -8.64 2.35
N ARG A 62 -19.01 -9.49 1.33
CA ARG A 62 -20.01 -10.55 1.12
C ARG A 62 -19.33 -11.87 0.84
N ARG A 63 -19.90 -12.95 1.35
CA ARG A 63 -19.35 -14.30 1.19
C ARG A 63 -19.99 -15.07 0.07
N THR A 64 -21.18 -14.68 -0.36
CA THR A 64 -21.89 -15.36 -1.44
C THR A 64 -22.00 -14.47 -2.67
N LEU A 65 -22.34 -15.08 -3.80
CA LEU A 65 -22.70 -14.36 -5.02
C LEU A 65 -24.18 -13.94 -5.03
N ASN A 66 -24.93 -14.22 -3.95
CA ASN A 66 -26.32 -13.82 -3.85
C ASN A 66 -26.41 -12.31 -3.61
N GLU A 67 -27.04 -11.60 -4.55
CA GLU A 67 -27.19 -10.15 -4.48
C GLU A 67 -28.04 -9.69 -3.29
N MET A 68 -28.93 -10.55 -2.79
CA MET A 68 -29.80 -10.27 -1.64
C MET A 68 -29.07 -10.41 -0.28
N GLU A 69 -27.87 -10.98 -0.23
CA GLU A 69 -27.09 -11.08 1.01
C GLU A 69 -26.73 -9.66 1.51
N ALA A 70 -27.00 -9.37 2.78
CA ALA A 70 -26.60 -8.08 3.36
C ALA A 70 -25.08 -7.94 3.40
N TRP A 71 -24.58 -6.73 3.12
CA TRP A 71 -23.16 -6.44 3.30
C TRP A 71 -22.78 -6.49 4.77
N LYS A 72 -21.71 -7.21 5.09
CA LYS A 72 -21.14 -7.21 6.43
C LYS A 72 -20.10 -6.09 6.54
N GLU A 73 -20.28 -5.17 7.47
CA GLU A 73 -19.28 -4.14 7.75
C GLU A 73 -18.19 -4.68 8.70
N CYS A 74 -16.94 -4.42 8.36
CA CYS A 74 -15.78 -4.74 9.17
C CYS A 74 -14.94 -3.47 9.37
N ASN A 75 -14.66 -3.10 10.62
CA ASN A 75 -13.64 -2.11 10.90
C ASN A 75 -12.26 -2.77 10.72
N VAL A 76 -11.42 -2.15 9.89
CA VAL A 76 -10.08 -2.66 9.56
C VAL A 76 -8.97 -1.89 10.25
N LEU A 77 -9.29 -0.84 11.02
CA LEU A 77 -8.30 -0.16 11.85
C LEU A 77 -8.09 -0.89 13.16
N LYS A 78 -6.85 -0.88 13.63
CA LYS A 78 -6.53 -1.27 14.99
C LYS A 78 -7.20 -0.35 16.01
N LYS A 79 -7.38 -0.86 17.23
CA LYS A 79 -7.92 -0.10 18.35
C LYS A 79 -7.09 1.17 18.57
N ASN A 80 -7.76 2.32 18.72
CA ASN A 80 -7.15 3.64 18.91
C ASN A 80 -6.36 4.19 17.70
N VAL A 81 -6.56 3.64 16.50
CA VAL A 81 -6.01 4.21 15.27
C VAL A 81 -7.09 5.01 14.56
N GLU A 82 -6.79 6.27 14.27
CA GLU A 82 -7.66 7.17 13.52
C GLU A 82 -7.15 7.40 12.10
N MET A 83 -8.05 7.79 11.19
CA MET A 83 -7.70 7.99 9.79
C MET A 83 -6.65 9.09 9.58
N GLY A 84 -6.59 10.11 10.46
CA GLY A 84 -5.57 11.15 10.42
C GLY A 84 -4.15 10.58 10.53
N GLN A 85 -3.94 9.63 11.45
CA GLN A 85 -2.64 9.02 11.70
C GLN A 85 -2.11 8.20 10.51
N ILE A 86 -3.02 7.69 9.66
CA ILE A 86 -2.64 6.99 8.42
C ILE A 86 -2.16 8.01 7.38
N LYS A 87 -2.85 9.14 7.23
CA LYS A 87 -2.48 10.18 6.26
C LYS A 87 -1.11 10.76 6.56
N ASP A 88 -0.80 10.97 7.83
CA ASP A 88 0.51 11.50 8.25
C ASP A 88 1.65 10.52 7.91
N LYS A 89 1.41 9.22 8.06
CA LYS A 89 2.38 8.18 7.67
C LYS A 89 2.55 8.07 6.15
N LEU A 90 1.47 8.27 5.38
CA LEU A 90 1.51 8.20 3.92
C LEU A 90 2.05 9.47 3.26
N PHE A 91 2.15 10.61 3.97
CA PHE A 91 2.66 11.87 3.43
C PHE A 91 4.08 11.73 2.85
N ASN A 92 4.89 10.81 3.39
CA ASN A 92 6.23 10.48 2.89
C ASN A 92 6.23 9.83 1.50
N LEU A 93 5.07 9.40 0.99
CA LEU A 93 4.90 8.81 -0.34
C LEU A 93 4.59 9.86 -1.43
N SER A 94 4.52 11.15 -1.09
CA SER A 94 4.47 12.17 -2.13
C SER A 94 5.80 12.11 -2.89
N CYS A 95 5.81 11.42 -4.04
CA CYS A 95 6.95 11.35 -4.94
C CYS A 95 7.29 12.76 -5.40
N LYS A 96 8.11 13.47 -4.63
CA LYS A 96 8.87 14.60 -5.16
C LYS A 96 9.88 13.96 -6.06
N ASN A 97 9.64 13.99 -7.37
CA ASN A 97 10.67 13.71 -8.36
C ASN A 97 11.92 14.47 -7.92
N ARG A 98 12.90 13.76 -7.37
CA ARG A 98 14.26 14.27 -7.17
C ARG A 98 14.90 14.23 -8.55
N LEU A 99 14.45 15.14 -9.42
CA LEU A 99 15.16 15.53 -10.62
C LEU A 99 16.22 16.56 -10.21
#